data_AF-A0A847N655-F1
#
_entry.id   AF-A0A847N655-F1
#
_cell.length_a   1.000
_cell.length_b   1.000
_cell.length_c   1.000
_cell.angle_alpha   90.00
_cell.angle_beta   90.00
_cell.angle_gamma   90.00
#
_symmetry.space_group_name_H-M   'P 1'
#
loop_
_entity.id
_entity.type
_entity.pdbx_description
1 polymer ?
#
loop_
_entity_poly.entity_id
_entity_poly.type
_entity_poly.pdbx_seq_one_letter_code
_entity_poly.pdbx_strand_id
1 'polypeptide(L)'
;MKRRYDLGLFYDIFINTLDQLELETDFPSVFYEAFNKGQHQISQHKYQESKQFDQSWIQTITSYFSSIDKITKNLKSNLTYQEDITIIEKAKKIDSRSVRHLAANTHLIKEVKPNVVPKKILVNYSEIEYGIYENRFIMTLINRLEQFVYQRLKIIKESLYASQKTHLNYQSNFQVEKEDFNIKVEITQQEKIKNKQTDAINEDILRKADYLYKQIIGLKNSQFMNLLKGHKEVTAPIMKTQIILKNPDYKNAYKLWLYLDQYTSLGYELLTENTQKKITKSYQKHLTQNTLLLFSTLIFHDKAYKDETLYQNKKKRKFKSNIKRITSLDLPESQESFKIEGQELNEYFINEMKNIFHDKVQTYQEEEFTYQTSIKKAITDTLNITNALIESYLEINADADAFPNLSQADQSIQALEIAERKYRLSKMIRNIKQKEYEKALKLETKWQTQIVLKQRQISQEEKKKLTALEQLKNKEQLEKQKQNIKKQDEQLKKQLAAAKAKHKETLKKIKEKHKEKLKKQKQRAIIKQKEHKEKQALKLKKTKQAYKEKETKLKDELNDKNNR
;
A
#
# COMPACT_ATOMS: atom_id res chain seq x y z
N MET A 1 -35.64 11.02 -51.04
CA MET A 1 -36.57 12.06 -50.56
C MET A 1 -37.64 11.41 -49.71
N LYS A 2 -37.65 11.61 -48.38
CA LYS A 2 -38.79 11.19 -47.55
C LYS A 2 -39.99 12.06 -47.96
N ARG A 3 -41.14 11.46 -48.31
CA ARG A 3 -42.38 12.21 -48.58
C ARG A 3 -42.60 13.19 -47.43
N ARG A 4 -42.60 14.50 -47.70
CA ARG A 4 -43.05 15.49 -46.72
C ARG A 4 -44.52 15.18 -46.50
N TYR A 5 -44.90 14.82 -45.29
CA TYR A 5 -46.30 14.63 -44.95
C TYR A 5 -47.07 15.90 -45.30
N ASP A 6 -48.27 15.76 -45.88
CA ASP A 6 -49.16 16.88 -46.26
C ASP A 6 -49.83 17.51 -45.02
N LEU A 7 -49.06 17.68 -43.94
CA LEU A 7 -49.53 18.21 -42.65
C LEU A 7 -50.11 19.61 -42.81
N GLY A 8 -49.46 20.47 -43.61
CA GLY A 8 -49.96 21.83 -43.87
C GLY A 8 -51.34 21.80 -44.52
N LEU A 9 -51.49 21.04 -45.60
CA LEU A 9 -52.76 20.93 -46.32
C LEU A 9 -53.86 20.29 -45.46
N PHE A 10 -53.55 19.22 -44.71
CA PHE A 10 -54.50 18.62 -43.77
C PHE A 10 -54.92 19.63 -42.69
N TYR A 11 -53.96 20.34 -42.09
CA TYR A 11 -54.21 21.30 -41.03
C TYR A 11 -55.08 22.46 -41.53
N ASP A 12 -54.77 23.01 -42.71
CA ASP A 12 -55.51 24.12 -43.29
C ASP A 12 -56.96 23.70 -43.63
N ILE A 13 -57.16 22.52 -44.24
CA ILE A 13 -58.49 21.98 -44.51
C ILE A 13 -59.26 21.79 -43.20
N PHE A 14 -58.65 21.14 -42.21
CA PHE A 14 -59.28 20.85 -40.93
C PHE A 14 -59.73 22.12 -40.20
N ILE A 15 -58.86 23.12 -40.09
CA ILE A 15 -59.22 24.40 -39.44
C ILE A 15 -60.34 25.12 -40.20
N ASN A 16 -60.29 25.15 -41.54
CA ASN A 16 -61.36 25.75 -42.33
C ASN A 16 -62.71 25.06 -42.12
N THR A 17 -62.73 23.73 -42.03
CA THR A 17 -63.98 23.00 -41.74
C THR A 17 -64.51 23.28 -40.33
N LEU A 18 -63.63 23.39 -39.33
CA LEU A 18 -64.04 23.74 -37.97
C LEU A 18 -64.59 25.16 -37.89
N ASP A 19 -63.95 26.11 -38.55
CA ASP A 19 -64.42 27.50 -38.61
C ASP A 19 -65.80 27.61 -39.29
N GLN A 20 -66.09 26.77 -40.30
CA GLN A 20 -67.43 26.69 -40.90
C GLN A 20 -68.47 26.10 -39.92
N LEU A 21 -68.13 25.01 -39.22
CA LEU A 21 -69.02 24.37 -38.25
C LEU A 21 -69.36 25.27 -37.05
N GLU A 22 -68.42 26.12 -36.64
CA GLU A 22 -68.64 27.13 -35.59
C GLU A 22 -69.68 28.18 -35.97
N LEU A 23 -69.82 28.49 -37.27
CA LEU A 23 -70.79 29.46 -37.77
C LEU A 23 -72.17 28.83 -38.00
N GLU A 24 -72.21 27.55 -38.35
CA GLU A 24 -73.45 26.84 -38.71
C GLU A 24 -74.21 26.29 -37.49
N THR A 25 -73.56 26.16 -36.33
CA THR A 25 -74.15 25.47 -35.16
C THR A 25 -74.13 26.32 -33.88
N ASP A 26 -75.15 26.14 -33.03
CA ASP A 26 -75.29 26.91 -31.78
C ASP A 26 -74.44 26.35 -30.62
N PHE A 27 -74.09 25.06 -30.68
CA PHE A 27 -73.39 24.34 -29.60
C PHE A 27 -72.00 24.92 -29.25
N PRO A 28 -71.14 25.32 -30.22
CA PRO A 28 -69.87 25.97 -29.95
C PRO A 28 -70.01 27.24 -29.10
N SER A 29 -71.07 28.04 -29.29
CA SER A 29 -71.31 29.27 -28.51
C SER A 29 -71.47 28.98 -27.02
N VAL A 30 -72.22 27.93 -26.68
CA VAL A 30 -72.41 27.47 -25.29
C VAL A 30 -71.08 27.01 -24.68
N PHE A 31 -70.29 26.25 -25.44
CA PHE A 31 -68.97 25.82 -25.00
C PHE A 31 -68.03 27.01 -24.78
N TYR A 32 -67.95 27.95 -25.71
CA TYR A 32 -67.04 29.09 -25.60
C TYR A 32 -67.37 30.00 -24.41
N GLU A 33 -68.66 30.21 -24.11
CA GLU A 33 -69.07 30.99 -22.94
C GLU A 33 -68.60 30.33 -21.64
N ALA A 34 -68.81 29.02 -21.51
CA ALA A 34 -68.39 28.27 -20.34
C ALA A 34 -66.87 28.11 -20.25
N PHE A 35 -66.22 27.82 -21.37
CA PHE A 35 -64.78 27.71 -21.49
C PHE A 35 -64.14 29.03 -21.07
N ASN A 36 -64.53 30.18 -21.62
CA ASN A 36 -63.91 31.47 -21.27
C ASN A 36 -64.02 31.86 -19.79
N LYS A 37 -65.02 31.34 -19.05
CA LYS A 37 -65.18 31.54 -17.60
C LYS A 37 -64.26 30.62 -16.76
N GLY A 38 -63.74 29.55 -17.36
CA GLY A 38 -62.88 28.56 -16.72
C GLY A 38 -61.40 28.97 -16.60
N GLN A 39 -60.59 28.10 -16.01
CA GLN A 39 -59.14 28.25 -15.88
C GLN A 39 -58.41 27.39 -16.89
N HIS A 40 -57.57 28.03 -17.72
CA HIS A 40 -56.79 27.36 -18.76
C HIS A 40 -55.32 27.67 -18.60
N GLN A 41 -54.50 26.62 -18.67
CA GLN A 41 -53.05 26.71 -18.63
C GLN A 41 -52.50 25.98 -19.84
N ILE A 42 -51.68 26.70 -20.61
CA ILE A 42 -51.01 26.16 -21.79
C ILE A 42 -49.54 26.46 -21.64
N SER A 43 -48.71 25.44 -21.69
CA SER A 43 -47.27 25.58 -21.74
C SER A 43 -46.67 24.65 -22.77
N GLN A 44 -45.73 25.16 -23.54
CA GLN A 44 -44.93 24.35 -24.44
C GLN A 44 -43.46 24.62 -24.16
N HIS A 45 -42.78 23.59 -23.67
CA HIS A 45 -41.37 23.63 -23.33
C HIS A 45 -40.58 22.78 -24.31
N LYS A 46 -39.43 23.29 -24.74
CA LYS A 46 -38.46 22.58 -25.53
C LYS A 46 -37.20 22.44 -24.68
N TYR A 47 -36.95 21.22 -24.26
CA TYR A 47 -35.78 20.80 -23.50
C TYR A 47 -34.76 20.23 -24.48
N GLN A 48 -33.62 20.90 -24.61
CA GLN A 48 -32.49 20.39 -25.36
C GLN A 48 -31.42 19.95 -24.37
N GLU A 49 -31.03 18.69 -24.48
CA GLU A 49 -29.98 18.06 -23.68
C GLU A 49 -28.84 17.69 -24.62
N SER A 50 -27.67 18.30 -24.44
CA SER A 50 -26.44 17.89 -25.10
C SER A 50 -25.39 17.52 -24.07
N LYS A 51 -24.69 16.42 -24.30
CA LYS A 51 -23.58 15.97 -23.46
C LYS A 51 -22.28 16.36 -24.13
N GLN A 52 -21.45 17.14 -23.46
CA GLN A 52 -20.09 17.42 -23.90
C GLN A 52 -19.14 16.48 -23.18
N PHE A 53 -18.47 15.60 -23.91
CA PHE A 53 -17.56 14.63 -23.31
C PHE A 53 -16.19 15.24 -23.03
N ASP A 54 -15.57 14.82 -21.93
CA ASP A 54 -14.19 15.18 -21.62
C ASP A 54 -13.19 14.34 -22.43
N GLN A 55 -12.14 14.98 -22.94
CA GLN A 55 -11.04 14.35 -23.67
C GLN A 55 -9.85 13.98 -22.74
N SER A 56 -9.81 14.48 -21.51
CA SER A 56 -8.66 14.33 -20.60
C SER A 56 -8.24 12.86 -20.42
N TRP A 57 -9.21 11.96 -20.23
CA TRP A 57 -8.97 10.53 -20.03
C TRP A 57 -8.32 9.85 -21.22
N ILE A 58 -8.67 10.27 -22.45
CA ILE A 58 -8.03 9.75 -23.66
C ILE A 58 -6.55 10.12 -23.66
N GLN A 59 -6.23 11.38 -23.34
CA GLN A 59 -4.85 11.86 -23.31
C GLN A 59 -4.03 11.16 -22.23
N THR A 60 -4.59 11.02 -21.02
CA THR A 60 -3.93 10.33 -19.91
C THR A 60 -3.65 8.87 -20.24
N ILE A 61 -4.63 8.11 -20.73
CA ILE A 61 -4.41 6.70 -21.10
C ILE A 61 -3.40 6.59 -22.24
N THR A 62 -3.49 7.44 -23.27
CA THR A 62 -2.54 7.46 -24.39
C THR A 62 -1.11 7.71 -23.91
N SER A 63 -0.92 8.59 -22.91
CA SER A 63 0.40 8.88 -22.35
C SER A 63 1.05 7.67 -21.67
N TYR A 64 0.26 6.82 -21.01
CA TYR A 64 0.73 5.61 -20.33
C TYR A 64 0.79 4.38 -21.22
N PHE A 65 0.14 4.42 -22.39
CA PHE A 65 0.09 3.30 -23.34
C PHE A 65 1.48 2.84 -23.77
N SER A 66 2.42 3.78 -24.02
CA SER A 66 3.79 3.45 -24.43
C SER A 66 4.52 2.58 -23.40
N SER A 67 4.33 2.85 -22.11
CA SER A 67 4.93 2.04 -21.04
C SER A 67 4.32 0.65 -20.97
N ILE A 68 3.01 0.50 -21.18
CA ILE A 68 2.37 -0.82 -21.21
C ILE A 68 2.87 -1.63 -22.40
N ASP A 69 2.91 -1.03 -23.59
CA ASP A 69 3.39 -1.69 -24.81
C ASP A 69 4.83 -2.20 -24.63
N LYS A 70 5.73 -1.39 -24.06
CA LYS A 70 7.10 -1.81 -23.72
C LYS A 70 7.16 -3.02 -22.77
N ILE A 71 6.31 -3.05 -21.75
CA ILE A 71 6.25 -4.19 -20.81
C ILE A 71 5.74 -5.45 -21.52
N THR A 72 4.69 -5.33 -22.34
CA THR A 72 4.13 -6.49 -23.05
C THR A 72 5.11 -7.09 -24.07
N LYS A 73 5.99 -6.27 -24.66
CA LYS A 73 7.06 -6.74 -25.55
C LYS A 73 8.23 -7.37 -24.79
N ASN A 74 8.54 -6.87 -23.59
CA ASN A 74 9.65 -7.34 -22.76
C ASN A 74 9.14 -8.11 -21.53
N LEU A 75 8.58 -9.31 -21.73
CA LEU A 75 8.13 -10.15 -20.62
C LEU A 75 9.28 -10.43 -19.64
N LYS A 76 8.99 -10.20 -18.37
CA LYS A 76 9.83 -10.73 -17.29
C LYS A 76 9.45 -12.18 -17.05
N SER A 77 10.46 -13.01 -16.82
CA SER A 77 10.28 -14.43 -16.51
C SER A 77 11.05 -14.78 -15.25
N ASN A 78 10.50 -15.69 -14.45
CA ASN A 78 11.22 -16.31 -13.36
C ASN A 78 11.75 -17.67 -13.82
N LEU A 79 12.95 -18.04 -13.37
CA LEU A 79 13.53 -19.35 -13.68
C LEU A 79 13.25 -20.27 -12.50
N THR A 80 12.38 -21.27 -12.71
CA THR A 80 12.07 -22.30 -11.72
C THR A 80 12.81 -23.58 -12.07
N TYR A 81 13.37 -24.24 -11.05
CA TYR A 81 14.07 -25.50 -11.22
C TYR A 81 13.18 -26.61 -10.66
N GLN A 82 12.68 -27.48 -11.54
CA GLN A 82 11.99 -28.69 -11.13
C GLN A 82 12.96 -29.86 -11.14
N GLU A 83 12.97 -30.64 -10.05
CA GLU A 83 13.80 -31.84 -9.94
C GLU A 83 12.93 -33.06 -10.25
N ASP A 84 13.35 -33.89 -11.22
CA ASP A 84 12.63 -35.11 -11.58
C ASP A 84 13.60 -36.29 -11.81
N ILE A 85 13.17 -37.50 -11.47
CA ILE A 85 13.98 -38.71 -11.54
C ILE A 85 13.72 -39.40 -12.87
N THR A 86 14.61 -39.17 -13.83
CA THR A 86 14.49 -39.71 -15.19
C THR A 86 15.49 -40.82 -15.46
N ILE A 87 15.21 -41.65 -16.47
CA ILE A 87 16.14 -42.70 -16.92
C ILE A 87 17.43 -42.03 -17.41
N ILE A 88 18.58 -42.60 -17.07
CA ILE A 88 19.89 -42.00 -17.38
C ILE A 88 20.05 -41.65 -18.86
N GLU A 89 19.50 -42.45 -19.77
CA GLU A 89 19.55 -42.26 -21.22
C GLU A 89 18.83 -40.99 -21.70
N LYS A 90 17.86 -40.50 -20.93
CA LYS A 90 17.12 -39.25 -21.23
C LYS A 90 17.75 -38.02 -20.56
N ALA A 91 18.70 -38.20 -19.65
CA ALA A 91 19.31 -37.11 -18.91
C ALA A 91 20.36 -36.39 -19.76
N LYS A 92 20.13 -35.11 -20.10
CA LYS A 92 21.07 -34.28 -20.87
C LYS A 92 22.18 -33.64 -20.02
N LYS A 93 21.87 -33.24 -18.78
CA LYS A 93 22.80 -32.53 -17.90
C LYS A 93 22.63 -33.01 -16.46
N ILE A 94 23.74 -33.20 -15.76
CA ILE A 94 23.79 -33.73 -14.40
C ILE A 94 24.47 -32.70 -13.51
N ASP A 95 23.91 -32.47 -12.33
CA ASP A 95 24.43 -31.50 -11.37
C ASP A 95 25.08 -32.19 -10.16
N SER A 96 25.85 -31.45 -9.36
CA SER A 96 26.49 -32.04 -8.15
C SER A 96 25.47 -32.61 -7.15
N ARG A 97 24.24 -32.08 -7.16
CA ARG A 97 23.13 -32.56 -6.35
C ARG A 97 22.56 -33.88 -6.88
N SER A 98 22.52 -34.06 -8.20
CA SER A 98 22.13 -35.31 -8.85
C SER A 98 23.01 -36.47 -8.43
N VAL A 99 24.33 -36.22 -8.34
CA VAL A 99 25.31 -37.22 -7.87
C VAL A 99 25.11 -37.56 -6.40
N ARG A 100 24.88 -36.55 -5.54
CA ARG A 100 24.56 -36.77 -4.11
C ARG A 100 23.25 -37.55 -3.92
N HIS A 101 22.23 -37.23 -4.70
CA HIS A 101 20.96 -37.95 -4.68
C HIS A 101 21.14 -39.41 -5.10
N LEU A 102 21.92 -39.67 -6.15
CA LEU A 102 22.22 -41.03 -6.59
C LEU A 102 22.99 -41.83 -5.52
N ALA A 103 23.99 -41.21 -4.89
CA ALA A 103 24.77 -41.84 -3.82
C ALA A 103 23.90 -42.20 -2.59
N ALA A 104 22.91 -41.37 -2.27
CA ALA A 104 21.96 -41.65 -1.19
C ALA A 104 20.90 -42.71 -1.56
N ASN A 105 20.64 -42.93 -2.85
CA ASN A 105 19.56 -43.78 -3.35
C ASN A 105 20.12 -44.93 -4.21
N THR A 106 20.73 -45.90 -3.55
CA THR A 106 21.38 -47.07 -4.20
C THR A 106 20.43 -47.89 -5.07
N HIS A 107 19.12 -47.88 -4.80
CA HIS A 107 18.09 -48.55 -5.62
C HIS A 107 17.96 -47.97 -7.05
N LEU A 108 18.51 -46.77 -7.30
CA LEU A 108 18.55 -46.16 -8.63
C LEU A 108 19.79 -46.57 -9.44
N ILE A 109 20.67 -47.41 -8.90
CA ILE A 109 21.89 -47.89 -9.54
C ILE A 109 21.61 -49.22 -10.23
N LYS A 110 22.03 -49.36 -11.49
CA LYS A 110 21.87 -50.60 -12.27
C LYS A 110 23.03 -51.56 -12.02
N GLU A 111 24.26 -51.05 -12.11
CA GLU A 111 25.47 -51.85 -11.98
C GLU A 111 26.62 -51.02 -11.43
N VAL A 112 27.56 -51.69 -10.76
CA VAL A 112 28.77 -51.09 -10.20
C VAL A 112 29.93 -51.99 -10.58
N LYS A 113 30.70 -51.64 -11.64
CA LYS A 113 32.03 -52.21 -11.99
C LYS A 113 32.59 -51.64 -13.31
N PRO A 114 33.84 -51.15 -13.36
CA PRO A 114 34.57 -50.37 -12.34
C PRO A 114 33.97 -48.97 -12.11
N ASN A 115 33.05 -48.52 -12.97
CA ASN A 115 32.28 -47.28 -12.82
C ASN A 115 30.84 -47.57 -12.36
N VAL A 116 30.20 -46.61 -11.71
CA VAL A 116 28.79 -46.69 -11.29
C VAL A 116 27.90 -46.35 -12.48
N VAL A 117 27.01 -47.28 -12.86
CA VAL A 117 26.03 -47.10 -13.94
C VAL A 117 24.63 -46.91 -13.31
N PRO A 118 24.10 -45.67 -13.25
CA PRO A 118 22.75 -45.43 -12.76
C PRO A 118 21.68 -45.95 -13.72
N LYS A 119 20.58 -46.50 -13.19
CA LYS A 119 19.34 -46.81 -13.93
C LYS A 119 18.51 -45.54 -14.14
N LYS A 120 18.41 -44.71 -13.10
CA LYS A 120 17.72 -43.42 -13.12
C LYS A 120 18.53 -42.39 -12.34
N ILE A 121 18.43 -41.12 -12.72
CA ILE A 121 19.15 -40.02 -12.08
C ILE A 121 18.22 -38.82 -11.90
N LEU A 122 18.44 -38.07 -10.82
CA LEU A 122 17.77 -36.80 -10.59
C LEU A 122 18.27 -35.78 -11.60
N VAL A 123 17.38 -35.20 -12.39
CA VAL A 123 17.67 -34.16 -13.37
C VAL A 123 16.92 -32.90 -12.98
N ASN A 124 17.60 -31.77 -13.09
CA ASN A 124 16.99 -30.47 -12.87
C ASN A 124 16.56 -29.91 -14.23
N TYR A 125 15.26 -29.74 -14.42
CA TYR A 125 14.69 -29.01 -15.54
C TYR A 125 14.54 -27.55 -15.15
N SER A 126 15.14 -26.65 -15.93
CA SER A 126 14.89 -25.21 -15.80
C SER A 126 13.67 -24.87 -16.63
N GLU A 127 12.56 -24.55 -15.99
CA GLU A 127 11.36 -24.03 -16.63
C GLU A 127 11.32 -22.51 -16.47
N ILE A 128 10.83 -21.85 -17.53
CA ILE A 128 10.66 -20.40 -17.54
C ILE A 128 9.20 -20.13 -17.17
N GLU A 129 8.98 -19.60 -15.98
CA GLU A 129 7.65 -19.24 -15.50
C GLU A 129 7.35 -17.77 -15.81
N TYR A 130 6.34 -17.55 -16.64
CA TYR A 130 5.89 -16.20 -17.02
C TYR A 130 4.79 -15.65 -16.09
N GLY A 131 4.17 -16.50 -15.27
CA GLY A 131 3.07 -16.20 -14.35
C GLY A 131 3.41 -15.36 -13.12
N ILE A 132 4.49 -14.57 -13.16
CA ILE A 132 4.90 -13.73 -12.03
C ILE A 132 3.84 -12.69 -11.68
N TYR A 133 3.87 -12.22 -10.43
CA TYR A 133 2.90 -11.25 -9.92
C TYR A 133 2.79 -10.00 -10.80
N GLU A 134 3.91 -9.44 -11.22
CA GLU A 134 3.98 -8.21 -12.02
C GLU A 134 3.34 -8.38 -13.41
N ASN A 135 3.53 -9.54 -14.03
CA ASN A 135 2.91 -9.83 -15.32
C ASN A 135 1.40 -10.04 -15.17
N ARG A 136 0.96 -10.74 -14.11
CA ARG A 136 -0.47 -10.87 -13.79
C ARG A 136 -1.12 -9.52 -13.48
N PHE A 137 -0.39 -8.62 -12.82
CA PHE A 137 -0.83 -7.24 -12.60
C PHE A 137 -1.07 -6.50 -13.92
N ILE A 138 -0.13 -6.56 -14.87
CA ILE A 138 -0.28 -5.91 -16.18
C ILE A 138 -1.40 -6.56 -17.01
N MET A 139 -1.52 -7.89 -16.98
CA MET A 139 -2.65 -8.60 -17.61
C MET A 139 -3.99 -8.09 -17.08
N THR A 140 -4.11 -8.01 -15.76
CA THR A 140 -5.34 -7.53 -15.10
C THR A 140 -5.60 -6.06 -15.46
N LEU A 141 -4.57 -5.22 -15.48
CA LEU A 141 -4.67 -3.82 -15.89
C LEU A 141 -5.17 -3.68 -17.34
N ILE A 142 -4.67 -4.48 -18.28
CA ILE A 142 -5.12 -4.47 -19.68
C ILE A 142 -6.61 -4.85 -19.78
N ASN A 143 -7.04 -5.88 -19.06
CA ASN A 143 -8.46 -6.27 -19.01
C ASN A 143 -9.35 -5.15 -18.46
N ARG A 144 -8.96 -4.55 -17.34
CA ARG A 144 -9.69 -3.42 -16.73
C ARG A 144 -9.76 -2.21 -17.66
N LEU A 145 -8.64 -1.89 -18.31
CA LEU A 145 -8.53 -0.77 -19.24
C LEU A 145 -9.42 -0.97 -20.47
N GLU A 146 -9.48 -2.19 -21.02
CA GLU A 146 -10.39 -2.52 -22.13
C GLU A 146 -11.85 -2.30 -21.75
N GLN A 147 -12.28 -2.79 -20.58
CA GLN A 147 -13.65 -2.58 -20.10
C GLN A 147 -13.96 -1.09 -19.88
N PHE A 148 -13.04 -0.36 -19.24
CA PHE A 148 -13.18 1.07 -18.97
C PHE A 148 -13.39 1.90 -20.24
N VAL A 149 -12.59 1.63 -21.28
CA VAL A 149 -12.67 2.35 -22.56
C VAL A 149 -13.89 1.90 -23.36
N TYR A 150 -14.22 0.60 -23.37
CA TYR A 150 -15.39 0.07 -24.07
C TYR A 150 -16.69 0.70 -23.58
N GLN A 151 -16.89 0.77 -22.26
CA GLN A 151 -18.11 1.35 -21.66
C GLN A 151 -18.29 2.82 -22.04
N ARG A 152 -17.22 3.62 -21.95
CA ARG A 152 -17.25 5.03 -22.33
C ARG A 152 -17.50 5.22 -23.82
N LEU A 153 -16.84 4.43 -24.66
CA LEU A 153 -17.04 4.46 -26.09
C LEU A 153 -18.48 4.11 -26.49
N LYS A 154 -19.10 3.14 -25.81
CA LYS A 154 -20.53 2.80 -25.99
C LYS A 154 -21.43 4.00 -25.69
N ILE A 155 -21.19 4.71 -24.59
CA ILE A 155 -22.01 5.85 -24.15
C ILE A 155 -21.84 7.03 -25.10
N ILE A 156 -20.61 7.32 -25.52
CA ILE A 156 -20.34 8.36 -26.52
C ILE A 156 -21.11 8.07 -27.81
N LYS A 157 -21.17 6.81 -28.26
CA LYS A 157 -21.95 6.41 -29.44
C LYS A 157 -23.46 6.59 -29.25
N GLU A 158 -24.00 6.24 -28.08
CA GLU A 158 -25.44 6.31 -27.81
C GLU A 158 -25.94 7.75 -27.67
N SER A 159 -25.15 8.63 -27.05
CA SER A 159 -25.49 10.03 -26.82
C SER A 159 -24.57 11.01 -27.56
N LEU A 160 -24.21 10.66 -28.80
CA LEU A 160 -23.37 11.51 -29.66
C LEU A 160 -24.06 12.83 -30.01
N TYR A 161 -25.36 12.74 -30.36
CA TYR A 161 -26.19 13.86 -30.77
C TYR A 161 -27.04 14.37 -29.62
N ALA A 162 -27.33 15.67 -29.64
CA ALA A 162 -28.24 16.29 -28.69
C ALA A 162 -29.63 15.65 -28.76
N SER A 163 -30.26 15.44 -27.60
CA SER A 163 -31.65 15.02 -27.49
C SER A 163 -32.50 16.26 -27.27
N GLN A 164 -33.52 16.45 -28.10
CA GLN A 164 -34.53 17.46 -27.88
C GLN A 164 -35.85 16.78 -27.51
N LYS A 165 -36.43 17.22 -26.40
CA LYS A 165 -37.78 16.85 -25.97
C LYS A 165 -38.64 18.10 -26.04
N THR A 166 -39.71 18.04 -26.82
CA THR A 166 -40.75 19.07 -26.83
C THR A 166 -41.94 18.53 -26.06
N HIS A 167 -42.33 19.26 -25.02
CA HIS A 167 -43.42 18.92 -24.11
C HIS A 167 -44.50 19.99 -24.23
N LEU A 168 -45.69 19.60 -24.64
CA LEU A 168 -46.89 20.44 -24.61
C LEU A 168 -47.78 19.95 -23.49
N ASN A 169 -48.06 20.84 -22.54
CA ASN A 169 -49.03 20.64 -21.48
C ASN A 169 -50.19 21.62 -21.68
N TYR A 170 -51.38 21.07 -21.87
CA TYR A 170 -52.61 21.82 -21.97
C TYR A 170 -53.57 21.31 -20.90
N GLN A 171 -53.95 22.19 -19.97
CA GLN A 171 -54.92 21.89 -18.93
C GLN A 171 -56.04 22.93 -18.98
N SER A 172 -57.27 22.44 -19.02
CA SER A 172 -58.48 23.25 -19.04
C SER A 172 -59.47 22.74 -18.02
N ASN A 173 -59.91 23.64 -17.14
CA ASN A 173 -60.93 23.39 -16.13
C ASN A 173 -62.07 24.39 -16.36
N PHE A 174 -63.27 23.92 -16.69
CA PHE A 174 -64.43 24.77 -16.87
C PHE A 174 -65.70 24.04 -16.44
N GLN A 175 -66.73 24.81 -16.13
CA GLN A 175 -68.01 24.28 -15.67
C GLN A 175 -69.08 24.61 -16.71
N VAL A 176 -69.84 23.60 -17.12
CA VAL A 176 -71.01 23.78 -17.98
C VAL A 176 -72.23 23.35 -17.18
N GLU A 177 -73.18 24.28 -16.99
CA GLU A 177 -74.34 24.10 -16.12
C GLU A 177 -73.98 23.73 -14.67
N LYS A 178 -73.98 22.43 -14.32
CA LYS A 178 -73.65 21.89 -12.99
C LYS A 178 -72.57 20.80 -13.03
N GLU A 179 -71.93 20.62 -14.18
CA GLU A 179 -70.92 19.58 -14.41
C GLU A 179 -69.54 20.22 -14.57
N ASP A 180 -68.57 19.70 -13.81
CA ASP A 180 -67.18 20.16 -13.85
C ASP A 180 -66.41 19.33 -14.87
N PHE A 181 -65.82 20.00 -15.86
CA PHE A 181 -65.00 19.38 -16.88
C PHE A 181 -63.52 19.70 -16.63
N ASN A 182 -62.70 18.64 -16.60
CA ASN A 182 -61.24 18.73 -16.51
C ASN A 182 -60.62 18.03 -17.71
N ILE A 183 -59.97 18.80 -18.57
CA ILE A 183 -59.29 18.29 -19.76
C ILE A 183 -57.80 18.51 -19.60
N LYS A 184 -57.03 17.42 -19.65
CA LYS A 184 -55.57 17.42 -19.65
C LYS A 184 -55.06 16.73 -20.90
N VAL A 185 -54.29 17.46 -21.70
CA VAL A 185 -53.64 16.94 -22.90
C VAL A 185 -52.14 17.15 -22.73
N GLU A 186 -51.42 16.02 -22.76
CA GLU A 186 -49.96 15.99 -22.68
C GLU A 186 -49.40 15.37 -23.96
N ILE A 187 -48.58 16.12 -24.69
CA ILE A 187 -47.92 15.64 -25.90
C ILE A 187 -46.41 15.78 -25.72
N THR A 188 -45.70 14.66 -25.83
CA THR A 188 -44.24 14.61 -25.78
C THR A 188 -43.67 14.16 -27.13
N GLN A 189 -42.85 15.00 -27.75
CA GLN A 189 -42.07 14.67 -28.94
C GLN A 189 -40.59 14.59 -28.57
N GLN A 190 -39.93 13.49 -28.92
CA GLN A 190 -38.49 13.33 -28.76
C GLN A 190 -37.80 13.20 -30.12
N GLU A 191 -36.76 13.99 -30.34
CA GLU A 191 -35.95 13.95 -31.56
C GLU A 191 -34.45 14.09 -31.25
N LYS A 192 -33.61 13.50 -32.11
CA LYS A 192 -32.15 13.70 -32.06
C LYS A 192 -31.78 14.84 -33.00
N ILE A 193 -31.05 15.83 -32.49
CA ILE A 193 -30.70 17.04 -33.23
C ILE A 193 -29.20 17.15 -33.36
N LYS A 194 -28.78 17.71 -34.50
CA LYS A 194 -27.39 18.05 -34.72
C LYS A 194 -27.08 19.46 -34.20
N ASN A 195 -26.24 19.55 -33.19
CA ASN A 195 -25.64 20.81 -32.77
C ASN A 195 -24.21 20.88 -33.33
N LYS A 196 -24.00 21.71 -34.36
CA LYS A 196 -22.75 21.72 -35.16
C LYS A 196 -21.47 21.88 -34.33
N GLN A 197 -21.51 22.61 -33.21
CA GLN A 197 -20.32 22.87 -32.40
C GLN A 197 -20.00 21.71 -31.45
N THR A 198 -20.96 21.28 -30.64
CA THR A 198 -20.77 20.20 -29.67
C THR A 198 -20.65 18.83 -30.36
N ASP A 199 -21.38 18.59 -31.44
CA ASP A 199 -21.29 17.35 -32.20
C ASP A 199 -19.90 17.19 -32.84
N ALA A 200 -19.30 18.26 -33.37
CA ALA A 200 -17.98 18.18 -33.99
C ALA A 200 -16.90 17.81 -32.97
N ILE A 201 -16.97 18.36 -31.75
CA ILE A 201 -16.08 18.01 -30.64
C ILE A 201 -16.30 16.55 -30.24
N ASN A 202 -17.55 16.13 -30.05
CA ASN A 202 -17.88 14.76 -29.66
C ASN A 202 -17.49 13.73 -30.75
N GLU A 203 -17.61 14.07 -32.03
CA GLU A 203 -17.18 13.23 -33.15
C GLU A 203 -15.65 13.07 -33.17
N ASP A 204 -14.89 14.13 -32.88
CA ASP A 204 -13.42 14.04 -32.75
C ASP A 204 -13.00 13.19 -31.55
N ILE A 205 -13.65 13.37 -30.39
CA ILE A 205 -13.46 12.55 -29.20
C ILE A 205 -13.80 11.08 -29.50
N LEU A 206 -14.88 10.81 -30.22
CA LEU A 206 -15.26 9.46 -30.62
C LEU A 206 -14.20 8.82 -31.50
N ARG A 207 -13.65 9.54 -32.49
CA ARG A 207 -12.56 9.02 -33.35
C ARG A 207 -11.31 8.69 -32.54
N LYS A 208 -10.91 9.57 -31.62
CA LYS A 208 -9.76 9.34 -30.74
C LYS A 208 -9.99 8.18 -29.78
N ALA A 209 -11.19 8.05 -29.21
CA ALA A 209 -11.58 6.94 -28.36
C ALA A 209 -11.60 5.61 -29.11
N ASP A 210 -12.11 5.58 -30.35
CA ASP A 210 -12.12 4.39 -31.20
C ASP A 210 -10.70 3.96 -31.59
N TYR A 211 -9.82 4.91 -31.89
CA TYR A 211 -8.41 4.63 -32.13
C TYR A 211 -7.71 4.05 -30.89
N LEU A 212 -7.92 4.65 -29.72
CA LEU A 212 -7.40 4.15 -28.45
C LEU A 212 -7.91 2.74 -28.15
N TYR A 213 -9.21 2.49 -28.34
CA TYR A 213 -9.82 1.17 -28.13
C TYR A 213 -9.19 0.10 -29.04
N LYS A 214 -8.94 0.41 -30.31
CA LYS A 214 -8.22 -0.48 -31.24
C LYS A 214 -6.81 -0.82 -30.75
N GLN A 215 -6.07 0.16 -30.23
CA GLN A 215 -4.75 -0.08 -29.66
C GLN A 215 -4.80 -1.04 -28.46
N ILE A 216 -5.79 -0.87 -27.59
CA ILE A 216 -5.98 -1.70 -26.40
C ILE A 216 -6.39 -3.13 -26.78
N ILE A 217 -7.27 -3.30 -27.76
CA ILE A 217 -7.59 -4.62 -28.33
C ILE A 217 -6.33 -5.28 -28.89
N GLY A 218 -5.45 -4.51 -29.55
CA GLY A 218 -4.15 -4.99 -30.00
C GLY A 218 -3.30 -5.56 -28.86
N LEU A 219 -3.25 -4.89 -27.71
CA LEU A 219 -2.59 -5.40 -26.51
C LEU A 219 -3.29 -6.64 -25.93
N LYS A 220 -4.62 -6.65 -25.90
CA LYS A 220 -5.42 -7.78 -25.39
C LYS A 220 -5.20 -9.06 -26.20
N ASN A 221 -4.98 -8.92 -27.51
CA ASN A 221 -4.72 -10.03 -28.43
C ASN A 221 -3.21 -10.35 -28.58
N SER A 222 -2.35 -9.68 -27.82
CA SER A 222 -0.90 -9.90 -27.88
C SER A 222 -0.48 -11.27 -27.33
N GLN A 223 0.72 -11.73 -27.72
CA GLN A 223 1.32 -12.95 -27.18
C GLN A 223 1.43 -12.92 -25.64
N PHE A 224 1.68 -11.74 -25.06
CA PHE A 224 1.73 -11.54 -23.61
C PHE A 224 0.46 -12.03 -22.91
N MET A 225 -0.71 -11.62 -23.42
CA MET A 225 -2.00 -12.00 -22.85
C MET A 225 -2.31 -13.48 -23.06
N ASN A 226 -1.91 -14.03 -24.22
CA ASN A 226 -2.06 -15.46 -24.49
C ASN A 226 -1.23 -16.33 -23.54
N LEU A 227 0.01 -15.93 -23.22
CA LEU A 227 0.87 -16.65 -22.26
C LEU A 227 0.33 -16.64 -20.84
N LEU A 228 -0.37 -15.58 -20.45
CA LEU A 228 -0.93 -15.43 -19.11
C LEU A 228 -2.36 -15.94 -18.99
N LYS A 229 -2.96 -16.40 -20.10
CA LYS A 229 -4.31 -16.96 -20.12
C LYS A 229 -4.41 -18.13 -19.12
N GLY A 230 -5.36 -18.03 -18.19
CA GLY A 230 -5.56 -19.02 -17.12
C GLY A 230 -4.85 -18.72 -15.80
N HIS A 231 -4.01 -17.69 -15.73
CA HIS A 231 -3.45 -17.22 -14.46
C HIS A 231 -4.48 -16.39 -13.70
N LYS A 232 -4.44 -16.48 -12.35
CA LYS A 232 -5.34 -15.71 -11.49
C LYS A 232 -5.07 -14.21 -11.62
N GLU A 233 -6.15 -13.44 -11.76
CA GLU A 233 -6.12 -11.97 -11.78
C GLU A 233 -5.68 -11.40 -10.42
N VAL A 234 -5.09 -10.20 -10.47
CA VAL A 234 -4.62 -9.49 -9.28
C VAL A 234 -5.74 -8.57 -8.77
N THR A 235 -6.14 -8.77 -7.51
CA THR A 235 -7.13 -7.93 -6.84
C THR A 235 -6.47 -6.75 -6.13
N ALA A 236 -7.16 -5.61 -6.04
CA ALA A 236 -6.72 -4.50 -5.20
C ALA A 236 -6.67 -4.90 -3.70
N PRO A 237 -5.79 -4.28 -2.89
CA PRO A 237 -4.76 -3.31 -3.23
C PRO A 237 -3.53 -3.96 -3.89
N ILE A 238 -2.91 -3.26 -4.86
CA ILE A 238 -1.75 -3.79 -5.58
C ILE A 238 -0.51 -3.82 -4.66
N MET A 239 0.08 -5.00 -4.50
CA MET A 239 1.36 -5.16 -3.80
C MET A 239 2.48 -4.38 -4.49
N LYS A 240 3.10 -3.44 -3.77
CA LYS A 240 4.20 -2.60 -4.24
C LYS A 240 5.53 -3.37 -4.21
N THR A 241 5.71 -4.25 -5.17
CA THR A 241 6.98 -5.00 -5.32
C THR A 241 8.11 -4.08 -5.77
N GLN A 242 9.36 -4.54 -5.61
CA GLN A 242 10.53 -3.76 -5.99
C GLN A 242 10.56 -3.45 -7.50
N ILE A 243 10.02 -4.34 -8.33
CA ILE A 243 9.92 -4.14 -9.78
C ILE A 243 8.96 -2.99 -10.08
N ILE A 244 7.79 -2.97 -9.43
CA ILE A 244 6.80 -1.89 -9.59
C ILE A 244 7.34 -0.54 -9.12
N LEU A 245 8.11 -0.52 -8.03
CA LEU A 245 8.66 0.72 -7.47
C LEU A 245 9.85 1.28 -8.26
N LYS A 246 10.75 0.41 -8.74
CA LYS A 246 11.99 0.84 -9.39
C LYS A 246 11.89 1.01 -10.90
N ASN A 247 11.09 0.20 -11.58
CA ASN A 247 10.96 0.30 -13.03
C ASN A 247 9.98 1.43 -13.41
N PRO A 248 10.41 2.45 -14.17
CA PRO A 248 9.54 3.56 -14.59
C PRO A 248 8.28 3.10 -15.31
N ASP A 249 8.36 2.07 -16.16
CA ASP A 249 7.21 1.59 -16.93
C ASP A 249 6.16 0.93 -16.03
N TYR A 250 6.58 0.10 -15.06
CA TYR A 250 5.64 -0.50 -14.11
C TYR A 250 5.08 0.53 -13.12
N LYS A 251 5.86 1.55 -12.76
CA LYS A 251 5.37 2.68 -11.97
C LYS A 251 4.29 3.47 -12.72
N ASN A 252 4.46 3.68 -14.01
CA ASN A 252 3.45 4.30 -14.88
C ASN A 252 2.19 3.45 -14.99
N ALA A 253 2.34 2.12 -15.13
CA ALA A 253 1.20 1.19 -15.11
C ALA A 253 0.43 1.24 -13.78
N TYR A 254 1.14 1.33 -12.65
CA TYR A 254 0.50 1.50 -11.34
C TYR A 254 -0.19 2.86 -11.18
N LYS A 255 0.37 3.95 -11.71
CA LYS A 255 -0.33 5.25 -11.75
C LYS A 255 -1.60 5.17 -12.60
N LEU A 256 -1.54 4.49 -13.74
CA LEU A 256 -2.71 4.28 -14.58
C LEU A 256 -3.78 3.45 -13.86
N TRP A 257 -3.39 2.41 -13.12
CA TRP A 257 -4.31 1.66 -12.27
C TRP A 257 -5.06 2.58 -11.30
N LEU A 258 -4.33 3.41 -10.55
CA LEU A 258 -4.93 4.39 -9.63
C LEU A 258 -5.82 5.42 -10.34
N TYR A 259 -5.44 5.82 -11.55
CA TYR A 259 -6.23 6.73 -12.36
C TYR A 259 -7.58 6.11 -12.77
N LEU A 260 -7.58 4.84 -13.20
CA LEU A 260 -8.83 4.12 -13.50
C LEU A 260 -9.71 4.01 -12.24
N ASP A 261 -9.11 3.80 -11.08
CA ASP A 261 -9.81 3.72 -9.79
C ASP A 261 -10.46 5.04 -9.35
N GLN A 262 -9.94 6.19 -9.80
CA GLN A 262 -10.48 7.52 -9.47
C GLN A 262 -11.69 7.92 -10.33
N TYR A 263 -11.81 7.37 -11.54
CA TYR A 263 -12.78 7.81 -12.55
C TYR A 263 -14.11 7.06 -12.44
N THR A 264 -14.85 7.31 -11.36
CA THR A 264 -16.21 6.77 -11.13
C THR A 264 -17.28 7.50 -11.94
N SER A 265 -17.01 8.73 -12.41
CA SER A 265 -17.96 9.51 -13.21
C SER A 265 -17.66 9.40 -14.70
N LEU A 266 -18.72 9.50 -15.51
CA LEU A 266 -18.66 9.38 -16.96
C LEU A 266 -17.96 10.54 -17.67
N GLY A 267 -17.54 11.58 -16.93
CA GLY A 267 -16.74 12.70 -17.44
C GLY A 267 -17.43 13.43 -18.59
N TYR A 268 -18.72 13.76 -18.46
CA TYR A 268 -19.41 14.64 -19.40
C TYR A 268 -20.10 15.79 -18.69
N GLU A 269 -20.11 16.95 -19.32
CA GLU A 269 -20.90 18.10 -18.89
C GLU A 269 -22.27 18.04 -19.58
N LEU A 270 -23.34 18.12 -18.79
CA LEU A 270 -24.70 18.15 -19.31
C LEU A 270 -25.11 19.61 -19.55
N LEU A 271 -25.17 19.99 -20.82
CA LEU A 271 -25.71 21.27 -21.24
C LEU A 271 -27.21 21.09 -21.46
N THR A 272 -28.00 21.74 -20.61
CA THR A 272 -29.46 21.77 -20.71
C THR A 272 -29.93 23.15 -21.10
N GLU A 273 -30.72 23.23 -22.15
CA GLU A 273 -31.39 24.45 -22.57
C GLU A 273 -32.89 24.21 -22.52
N ASN A 274 -33.59 24.96 -21.66
CA ASN A 274 -35.05 24.96 -21.61
C ASN A 274 -35.55 26.24 -22.26
N THR A 275 -36.27 26.09 -23.37
CA THR A 275 -36.88 27.20 -24.09
C THR A 275 -38.40 27.06 -24.06
N GLN A 276 -39.08 28.08 -23.55
CA GLN A 276 -40.54 28.12 -23.60
C GLN A 276 -40.98 28.75 -24.92
N LYS A 277 -41.82 28.05 -25.68
CA LYS A 277 -42.39 28.57 -26.93
C LYS A 277 -43.48 29.59 -26.60
N LYS A 278 -43.41 30.77 -27.22
CA LYS A 278 -44.49 31.76 -27.15
C LYS A 278 -45.74 31.23 -27.84
N ILE A 279 -46.87 31.29 -27.17
CA ILE A 279 -48.15 30.81 -27.68
C ILE A 279 -48.84 31.96 -28.41
N THR A 280 -49.01 31.82 -29.72
CA THR A 280 -49.72 32.79 -30.56
C THR A 280 -51.23 32.64 -30.37
N LYS A 281 -52.00 33.73 -30.57
CA LYS A 281 -53.48 33.71 -30.50
C LYS A 281 -54.11 32.63 -31.41
N SER A 282 -53.59 32.44 -32.62
CA SER A 282 -54.05 31.38 -33.53
C SER A 282 -53.82 29.98 -32.95
N TYR A 283 -52.65 29.75 -32.34
CA TYR A 283 -52.35 28.46 -31.72
C TYR A 283 -53.28 28.17 -30.55
N GLN A 284 -53.55 29.17 -29.71
CA GLN A 284 -54.53 29.06 -28.63
C GLN A 284 -55.94 28.78 -29.16
N LYS A 285 -56.39 29.52 -30.20
CA LYS A 285 -57.69 29.28 -30.86
C LYS A 285 -57.80 27.82 -31.29
N HIS A 286 -56.81 27.33 -32.03
CA HIS A 286 -56.87 25.96 -32.56
C HIS A 286 -56.82 24.90 -31.45
N LEU A 287 -56.09 25.13 -30.34
CA LEU A 287 -56.15 24.24 -29.18
C LEU A 287 -57.55 24.24 -28.55
N THR A 288 -58.17 25.40 -28.39
CA THR A 288 -59.55 25.49 -27.88
C THR A 288 -60.55 24.80 -28.81
N GLN A 289 -60.39 24.90 -30.13
CA GLN A 289 -61.22 24.19 -31.12
C GLN A 289 -61.08 22.66 -31.01
N ASN A 290 -59.86 22.17 -30.77
CA ASN A 290 -59.66 20.75 -30.48
C ASN A 290 -60.32 20.34 -29.15
N THR A 291 -60.27 21.19 -28.13
CA THR A 291 -60.97 20.96 -26.86
C THR A 291 -62.49 20.93 -27.04
N LEU A 292 -63.05 21.82 -27.87
CA LEU A 292 -64.46 21.80 -28.25
C LEU A 292 -64.85 20.44 -28.86
N LEU A 293 -64.00 19.89 -29.74
CA LEU A 293 -64.25 18.59 -30.35
C LEU A 293 -64.15 17.43 -29.34
N LEU A 294 -63.16 17.44 -28.44
CA LEU A 294 -63.06 16.43 -27.38
C LEU A 294 -64.24 16.50 -26.41
N PHE A 295 -64.70 17.70 -26.12
CA PHE A 295 -65.87 17.95 -25.28
C PHE A 295 -67.17 17.49 -25.95
N SER A 296 -67.38 17.86 -27.22
CA SER A 296 -68.58 17.49 -27.98
C SER A 296 -68.67 15.97 -28.18
N THR A 297 -67.55 15.31 -28.47
CA THR A 297 -67.51 13.84 -28.61
C THR A 297 -67.85 13.14 -27.30
N LEU A 298 -67.32 13.59 -26.16
CA LEU A 298 -67.68 13.06 -24.84
C LEU A 298 -69.18 13.21 -24.58
N ILE A 299 -69.73 14.41 -24.76
CA ILE A 299 -71.16 14.67 -24.50
C ILE A 299 -72.05 13.89 -25.45
N PHE A 300 -71.71 13.83 -26.73
CA PHE A 300 -72.50 13.11 -27.72
C PHE A 300 -72.54 11.63 -27.39
N HIS A 301 -71.39 11.00 -27.10
CA HIS A 301 -71.36 9.58 -26.80
C HIS A 301 -71.93 9.24 -25.41
N ASP A 302 -71.86 10.15 -24.44
CA ASP A 302 -72.50 9.96 -23.12
C ASP A 302 -74.03 10.13 -23.18
N LYS A 303 -74.54 11.14 -23.90
CA LYS A 303 -75.98 11.43 -23.98
C LYS A 303 -76.72 10.61 -25.04
N ALA A 304 -76.08 10.25 -26.16
CA ALA A 304 -76.72 9.50 -27.25
C ALA A 304 -76.73 7.98 -27.03
N TYR A 305 -75.76 7.43 -26.29
CA TYR A 305 -75.67 5.99 -25.99
C TYR A 305 -75.89 5.72 -24.50
N LYS A 306 -77.14 5.83 -24.03
CA LYS A 306 -77.55 5.39 -22.68
C LYS A 306 -77.70 3.86 -22.57
N ASP A 307 -76.91 3.09 -23.30
CA ASP A 307 -76.88 1.64 -23.18
C ASP A 307 -75.97 1.25 -22.01
N GLU A 308 -76.57 0.92 -20.86
CA GLU A 308 -75.85 0.48 -19.66
C GLU A 308 -74.99 -0.77 -19.86
N THR A 309 -75.19 -1.50 -20.96
CA THR A 309 -74.45 -2.72 -21.34
C THR A 309 -73.01 -2.44 -21.78
N LEU A 310 -72.70 -1.21 -22.21
CA LEU A 310 -71.36 -0.80 -22.65
C LEU A 310 -70.39 -0.54 -21.49
N TYR A 311 -70.91 -0.29 -20.28
CA TYR A 311 -70.10 -0.04 -19.08
C TYR A 311 -69.86 -1.32 -18.27
N GLN A 312 -68.90 -2.14 -18.71
CA GLN A 312 -68.48 -3.34 -17.98
C GLN A 312 -67.48 -3.02 -16.86
N ASN A 313 -67.44 -3.85 -15.80
CA ASN A 313 -66.56 -3.72 -14.63
C ASN A 313 -66.83 -2.54 -13.67
N LYS A 314 -68.10 -2.35 -13.23
CA LYS A 314 -68.45 -1.43 -12.12
C LYS A 314 -67.78 -1.84 -10.80
N LYS A 315 -66.53 -1.42 -10.56
CA LYS A 315 -65.80 -1.64 -9.29
C LYS A 315 -66.28 -0.65 -8.22
N LYS A 316 -67.22 -1.08 -7.37
CA LYS A 316 -67.64 -0.31 -6.19
C LYS A 316 -66.53 -0.33 -5.13
N ARG A 317 -65.78 0.77 -4.96
CA ARG A 317 -64.82 0.94 -3.86
C ARG A 317 -65.54 1.54 -2.65
N LYS A 318 -65.66 0.78 -1.55
CA LYS A 318 -66.06 1.33 -0.25
C LYS A 318 -64.82 1.92 0.42
N PHE A 319 -64.72 3.24 0.50
CA PHE A 319 -63.74 3.87 1.36
C PHE A 319 -64.20 3.72 2.81
N LYS A 320 -63.51 2.88 3.58
CA LYS A 320 -63.53 3.01 5.05
C LYS A 320 -62.57 4.15 5.39
N SER A 321 -63.05 5.16 6.10
CA SER A 321 -62.24 6.27 6.61
C SER A 321 -61.32 5.77 7.73
N ASN A 322 -60.31 4.98 7.38
CA ASN A 322 -59.23 4.67 8.29
C ASN A 322 -58.16 5.73 8.07
N ILE A 323 -57.89 6.50 9.12
CA ILE A 323 -56.73 7.40 9.21
C ILE A 323 -55.49 6.51 9.10
N LYS A 324 -54.92 6.40 7.90
CA LYS A 324 -53.64 5.72 7.71
C LYS A 324 -52.56 6.57 8.36
N ARG A 325 -51.90 6.05 9.40
CA ARG A 325 -50.55 6.51 9.75
C ARG A 325 -49.68 6.26 8.52
N ILE A 326 -49.05 7.32 8.04
CA ILE A 326 -48.16 7.31 6.89
C ILE A 326 -46.95 6.45 7.25
N THR A 327 -46.94 5.21 6.79
CA THR A 327 -45.73 4.39 6.70
C THR A 327 -45.39 4.34 5.23
N SER A 328 -44.15 4.74 4.93
CA SER A 328 -43.53 4.88 3.61
C SER A 328 -44.28 5.77 2.63
N LEU A 329 -43.76 7.00 2.52
CA LEU A 329 -43.86 7.84 1.34
C LEU A 329 -43.59 6.96 0.10
N ASP A 330 -44.56 6.87 -0.81
CA ASP A 330 -44.31 6.41 -2.18
C ASP A 330 -43.26 7.35 -2.77
N LEU A 331 -41.98 6.96 -2.71
CA LEU A 331 -40.95 7.60 -3.49
C LEU A 331 -41.28 7.30 -4.96
N PRO A 332 -41.42 8.31 -5.83
CA PRO A 332 -41.47 8.05 -7.26
C PRO A 332 -40.19 7.29 -7.62
N GLU A 333 -40.33 6.23 -8.42
CA GLU A 333 -39.22 5.50 -9.02
C GLU A 333 -38.19 6.50 -9.52
N SER A 334 -37.10 6.65 -8.77
CA SER A 334 -35.98 7.48 -9.19
C SER A 334 -35.44 6.82 -10.44
N GLN A 335 -35.46 7.56 -11.56
CA GLN A 335 -34.86 7.15 -12.83
C GLN A 335 -33.60 6.34 -12.59
N GLU A 336 -33.54 5.14 -13.19
CA GLU A 336 -32.40 4.25 -13.10
C GLU A 336 -31.11 5.04 -13.36
N SER A 337 -30.39 5.35 -12.29
CA SER A 337 -29.01 5.77 -12.42
C SER A 337 -28.30 4.60 -13.11
N PHE A 338 -27.73 4.85 -14.29
CA PHE A 338 -26.84 3.90 -14.94
C PHE A 338 -25.67 3.64 -13.98
N LYS A 339 -25.78 2.63 -13.13
CA LYS A 339 -24.68 2.11 -12.32
C LYS A 339 -23.76 1.36 -13.25
N ILE A 340 -22.72 2.04 -13.70
CA ILE A 340 -21.64 1.43 -14.44
C ILE A 340 -20.50 1.20 -13.44
N GLU A 341 -19.94 -0.01 -13.52
CA GLU A 341 -18.93 -0.62 -12.66
C GLU A 341 -19.45 -1.29 -11.38
N GLY A 342 -18.98 -2.52 -11.19
CA GLY A 342 -18.97 -3.15 -9.88
C GLY A 342 -18.12 -2.29 -8.97
N GLN A 343 -18.76 -1.52 -8.09
CA GLN A 343 -18.13 -0.85 -6.96
C GLN A 343 -17.62 -1.90 -5.97
N GLU A 344 -16.64 -2.67 -6.37
CA GLU A 344 -15.80 -3.40 -5.43
C GLU A 344 -14.99 -2.35 -4.64
N LEU A 345 -14.77 -2.60 -3.34
CA LEU A 345 -13.97 -1.73 -2.48
C LEU A 345 -12.57 -1.57 -3.07
N ASN A 346 -12.33 -0.42 -3.70
CA ASN A 346 -11.13 -0.14 -4.48
C ASN A 346 -10.05 0.60 -3.67
N GLU A 347 -8.81 0.64 -4.16
CA GLU A 347 -7.67 1.32 -3.50
C GLU A 347 -7.93 2.81 -3.27
N TYR A 348 -8.74 3.44 -4.12
CA TYR A 348 -9.24 4.80 -3.92
C TYR A 348 -10.04 4.93 -2.62
N PHE A 349 -11.11 4.14 -2.44
CA PHE A 349 -11.94 4.17 -1.23
C PHE A 349 -11.13 3.85 0.03
N ILE A 350 -10.14 2.96 -0.07
CA ILE A 350 -9.21 2.68 1.03
C ILE A 350 -8.39 3.92 1.39
N ASN A 351 -7.87 4.65 0.40
CA ASN A 351 -7.11 5.88 0.64
C ASN A 351 -7.99 7.01 1.17
N GLU A 352 -9.22 7.14 0.67
CA GLU A 352 -10.19 8.11 1.17
C GLU A 352 -10.57 7.80 2.62
N MET A 353 -10.90 6.54 2.94
CA MET A 353 -11.14 6.10 4.30
C MET A 353 -9.90 6.30 5.20
N LYS A 354 -8.69 6.13 4.67
CA LYS A 354 -7.45 6.41 5.41
C LYS A 354 -7.29 7.88 5.74
N ASN A 355 -7.61 8.78 4.80
CA ASN A 355 -7.59 10.22 5.04
C ASN A 355 -8.63 10.60 6.09
N ILE A 356 -9.88 10.14 5.94
CA ILE A 356 -10.95 10.35 6.92
C ILE A 356 -10.55 9.82 8.30
N PHE A 357 -9.91 8.65 8.37
CA PHE A 357 -9.41 8.09 9.63
C PHE A 357 -8.30 8.94 10.24
N HIS A 358 -7.37 9.43 9.43
CA HIS A 358 -6.27 10.29 9.88
C HIS A 358 -6.81 11.61 10.44
N ASP A 359 -7.72 12.25 9.71
CA ASP A 359 -8.37 13.50 10.09
C ASP A 359 -9.12 13.30 11.42
N LYS A 360 -9.88 12.21 11.58
CA LYS A 360 -10.54 11.88 12.85
C LYS A 360 -9.55 11.69 14.00
N VAL A 361 -8.42 11.02 13.77
CA VAL A 361 -7.39 10.84 14.80
C VAL A 361 -6.76 12.17 15.20
N GLN A 362 -6.58 13.10 14.26
CA GLN A 362 -6.11 14.46 14.54
C GLN A 362 -7.16 15.25 15.33
N THR A 363 -8.43 15.22 14.94
CA THR A 363 -9.53 15.85 15.69
C THR A 363 -9.58 15.36 17.13
N TYR A 364 -9.45 14.04 17.36
CA TYR A 364 -9.40 13.51 18.73
C TYR A 364 -8.08 13.81 19.47
N GLN A 365 -7.01 14.22 18.81
CA GLN A 365 -5.80 14.71 19.50
C GLN A 365 -5.96 16.18 19.92
N GLU A 366 -6.64 16.97 19.09
CA GLU A 366 -6.99 18.36 19.39
C GLU A 366 -7.98 18.46 20.55
N GLU A 367 -8.85 17.46 20.73
CA GLU A 367 -9.75 17.30 21.89
C GLU A 367 -9.05 16.77 23.17
N GLU A 368 -7.72 16.93 23.30
CA GLU A 368 -6.88 16.55 24.46
C GLU A 368 -6.80 15.05 24.82
N PHE A 369 -7.14 14.13 23.92
CA PHE A 369 -6.90 12.70 24.18
C PHE A 369 -5.43 12.31 23.93
N THR A 370 -4.87 11.42 24.78
CA THR A 370 -3.57 10.78 24.50
C THR A 370 -3.65 10.02 23.18
N TYR A 371 -2.57 10.03 22.39
CA TYR A 371 -2.49 9.36 21.07
C TYR A 371 -3.10 7.95 21.03
N GLN A 372 -2.84 7.14 22.05
CA GLN A 372 -3.40 5.78 22.17
C GLN A 372 -4.93 5.78 22.32
N THR A 373 -5.48 6.70 23.10
CA THR A 373 -6.91 6.88 23.34
C THR A 373 -7.60 7.44 22.11
N SER A 374 -7.00 8.42 21.44
CA SER A 374 -7.49 8.99 20.17
C SER A 374 -7.62 7.91 19.08
N ILE A 375 -6.60 7.05 18.94
CA ILE A 375 -6.63 5.92 18.01
C ILE A 375 -7.69 4.90 18.42
N LYS A 376 -7.77 4.53 19.71
CA LYS A 376 -8.76 3.57 20.19
C LYS A 376 -10.18 4.04 19.87
N LYS A 377 -10.48 5.32 20.10
CA LYS A 377 -11.78 5.94 19.80
C LYS A 377 -12.06 5.93 18.29
N ALA A 378 -11.12 6.39 17.47
CA ALA A 378 -11.25 6.35 16.01
C ALA A 378 -11.48 4.92 15.46
N ILE A 379 -10.74 3.93 15.96
CA ILE A 379 -10.94 2.51 15.59
C ILE A 379 -12.34 2.06 15.99
N THR A 380 -12.78 2.36 17.21
CA THR A 380 -14.11 1.98 17.71
C THR A 380 -15.20 2.58 16.83
N ASP A 381 -15.09 3.85 16.46
CA ASP A 381 -16.07 4.52 15.61
C ASP A 381 -16.10 3.93 14.19
N THR A 382 -14.95 3.59 13.60
CA THR A 382 -14.92 2.89 12.31
C THR A 382 -15.55 1.49 12.39
N LEU A 383 -15.32 0.77 13.48
CA LEU A 383 -15.93 -0.54 13.72
C LEU A 383 -17.45 -0.42 13.92
N ASN A 384 -17.91 0.62 14.60
CA ASN A 384 -19.34 0.88 14.78
C ASN A 384 -20.04 1.17 13.45
N ILE A 385 -19.44 2.01 12.60
CA ILE A 385 -19.98 2.30 11.25
C ILE A 385 -20.03 1.02 10.41
N THR A 386 -18.96 0.25 10.39
CA THR A 386 -18.91 -1.00 9.60
C THR A 386 -19.89 -2.05 10.12
N ASN A 387 -20.02 -2.20 11.44
CA ASN A 387 -21.04 -3.08 12.03
C ASN A 387 -22.47 -2.58 11.70
N ALA A 388 -22.74 -1.28 11.80
CA ALA A 388 -24.05 -0.72 11.48
C ALA A 388 -24.44 -0.89 10.00
N LEU A 389 -23.47 -0.80 9.08
CA LEU A 389 -23.69 -1.10 7.65
C LEU A 389 -24.04 -2.57 7.41
N ILE A 390 -23.38 -3.47 8.12
CA ILE A 390 -23.67 -4.91 8.06
C ILE A 390 -25.06 -5.18 8.64
N GLU A 391 -25.40 -4.55 9.77
CA GLU A 391 -26.69 -4.71 10.44
C GLU A 391 -27.86 -4.15 9.62
N SER A 392 -27.70 -3.00 8.97
CA SER A 392 -28.73 -2.39 8.13
C SER A 392 -28.98 -3.18 6.85
N TYR A 393 -27.93 -3.70 6.21
CA TYR A 393 -28.07 -4.49 5.00
C TYR A 393 -28.66 -5.88 5.27
N LEU A 394 -28.35 -6.49 6.41
CA LEU A 394 -28.74 -7.86 6.74
C LEU A 394 -29.97 -7.94 7.67
N GLU A 395 -30.51 -6.81 8.14
CA GLU A 395 -31.66 -6.70 9.05
C GLU A 395 -31.56 -7.63 10.29
N ILE A 396 -30.35 -7.87 10.78
CA ILE A 396 -30.07 -8.87 11.84
C ILE A 396 -30.68 -8.44 13.18
N ASN A 397 -30.73 -7.13 13.44
CA ASN A 397 -31.21 -6.50 14.67
C ASN A 397 -32.51 -5.70 14.48
N ALA A 398 -33.28 -5.93 13.41
CA ALA A 398 -34.58 -5.29 13.27
C ALA A 398 -35.54 -5.90 14.32
N ASP A 399 -35.83 -5.17 15.40
CA ASP A 399 -36.76 -5.52 16.48
C ASP A 399 -38.24 -5.65 16.02
N ALA A 400 -38.50 -5.81 14.72
CA ALA A 400 -39.83 -5.98 14.15
C ALA A 400 -40.51 -7.32 14.51
N ASP A 401 -39.82 -8.20 15.24
CA ASP A 401 -40.35 -9.48 15.73
C ASP A 401 -40.99 -9.37 17.14
N ALA A 402 -41.18 -8.15 17.68
CA ALA A 402 -41.73 -7.93 19.03
C ALA A 402 -43.27 -8.08 19.18
N PHE A 403 -44.02 -8.38 18.11
CA PHE A 403 -45.48 -8.59 18.22
C PHE A 403 -45.95 -9.84 17.47
N PRO A 404 -45.89 -11.03 18.09
CA PRO A 404 -46.53 -12.22 17.56
C PRO A 404 -48.02 -12.16 17.89
N ASN A 405 -48.86 -11.70 16.95
CA ASN A 405 -50.30 -11.82 17.09
C ASN A 405 -50.99 -12.23 15.78
N LEU A 406 -51.52 -13.47 15.82
CA LEU A 406 -52.60 -14.09 15.03
C LEU A 406 -52.33 -14.58 13.59
N SER A 407 -51.78 -15.80 13.42
CA SER A 407 -52.49 -17.02 12.99
C SER A 407 -51.51 -18.21 12.87
N GLN A 408 -51.86 -19.35 13.46
CA GLN A 408 -50.93 -20.46 13.77
C GLN A 408 -51.01 -21.58 12.72
N ALA A 409 -50.05 -21.66 11.80
CA ALA A 409 -49.53 -22.91 11.19
C ALA A 409 -48.55 -22.60 10.04
N ASP A 410 -48.98 -21.85 9.02
CA ASP A 410 -48.18 -21.63 7.81
C ASP A 410 -47.05 -20.59 7.98
N GLN A 411 -47.22 -19.66 8.93
CA GLN A 411 -46.20 -18.66 9.26
C GLN A 411 -45.04 -19.24 10.08
N SER A 412 -45.22 -20.39 10.75
CA SER A 412 -44.19 -20.98 11.61
C SER A 412 -43.01 -21.54 10.81
N ILE A 413 -43.26 -22.11 9.63
CA ILE A 413 -42.20 -22.61 8.74
C ILE A 413 -41.40 -21.44 8.15
N GLN A 414 -42.09 -20.40 7.67
CA GLN A 414 -41.43 -19.21 7.13
C GLN A 414 -40.66 -18.43 8.22
N ALA A 415 -41.21 -18.33 9.43
CA ALA A 415 -40.51 -17.74 10.57
C ALA A 415 -39.25 -18.55 10.95
N LEU A 416 -39.32 -19.88 10.90
CA LEU A 416 -38.17 -20.76 11.12
C LEU A 416 -37.11 -20.59 10.03
N GLU A 417 -37.49 -20.49 8.76
CA GLU A 417 -36.57 -20.23 7.65
C GLU A 417 -35.88 -18.86 7.76
N ILE A 418 -36.61 -17.83 8.18
CA ILE A 418 -36.06 -16.48 8.42
C ILE A 418 -35.08 -16.53 9.61
N ALA A 419 -35.46 -17.18 10.72
CA ALA A 419 -34.60 -17.34 11.88
C ALA A 419 -33.34 -18.15 11.56
N GLU A 420 -33.47 -19.23 10.78
CA GLU A 420 -32.32 -20.04 10.33
C GLU A 420 -31.40 -19.23 9.42
N ARG A 421 -31.95 -18.41 8.52
CA ARG A 421 -31.18 -17.50 7.67
C ARG A 421 -30.41 -16.48 8.52
N LYS A 422 -31.08 -15.80 9.47
CA LYS A 422 -30.45 -14.87 10.42
C LYS A 422 -29.33 -15.56 11.22
N TYR A 423 -29.57 -16.78 11.73
CA TYR A 423 -28.56 -17.57 12.43
C TYR A 423 -27.34 -17.92 11.56
N ARG A 424 -27.57 -18.38 10.31
CA ARG A 424 -26.49 -18.72 9.37
C ARG A 424 -25.64 -17.49 9.04
N LEU A 425 -26.26 -16.34 8.81
CA LEU A 425 -25.57 -15.06 8.55
C LEU A 425 -24.74 -14.62 9.77
N SER A 426 -25.33 -14.65 10.97
CA SER A 426 -24.62 -14.34 12.22
C SER A 426 -23.42 -15.27 12.45
N LYS A 427 -23.55 -16.57 12.17
CA LYS A 427 -22.45 -17.54 12.23
C LYS A 427 -21.34 -17.22 11.23
N MET A 428 -21.70 -16.76 10.02
CA MET A 428 -20.73 -16.35 8.99
C MET A 428 -19.95 -15.11 9.43
N ILE A 429 -20.62 -14.07 9.95
CA ILE A 429 -19.99 -12.85 10.48
C ILE A 429 -19.02 -13.21 11.62
N ARG A 430 -19.45 -14.07 12.54
CA ARG A 430 -18.59 -14.54 13.64
C ARG A 430 -17.32 -15.20 13.11
N ASN A 431 -17.43 -16.10 12.14
CA ASN A 431 -16.27 -16.78 11.54
C ASN A 431 -15.30 -15.79 10.86
N ILE A 432 -15.83 -14.75 10.21
CA ILE A 432 -15.00 -13.69 9.60
C ILE A 432 -14.27 -12.91 10.70
N LYS A 433 -14.98 -12.46 11.74
CA LYS A 433 -14.37 -11.74 12.88
C LYS A 433 -13.30 -12.58 13.59
N GLN A 434 -13.50 -13.89 13.72
CA GLN A 434 -12.50 -14.80 14.29
C GLN A 434 -11.22 -14.88 13.44
N LYS A 435 -11.35 -14.97 12.11
CA LYS A 435 -10.19 -14.96 11.21
C LYS A 435 -9.41 -13.65 11.30
N GLU A 436 -10.09 -12.51 11.42
CA GLU A 436 -9.43 -11.21 11.60
C GLU A 436 -8.72 -11.10 12.96
N TYR A 437 -9.33 -11.63 14.02
CA TYR A 437 -8.70 -11.73 15.34
C TYR A 437 -7.41 -12.57 15.31
N GLU A 438 -7.42 -13.72 14.63
CA GLU A 438 -6.22 -14.55 14.45
C GLU A 438 -5.09 -13.83 13.70
N LYS A 439 -5.44 -13.04 12.66
CA LYS A 439 -4.44 -12.22 11.94
C LYS A 439 -3.84 -11.15 12.85
N ALA A 440 -4.66 -10.51 13.68
CA ALA A 440 -4.19 -9.51 14.66
C ALA A 440 -3.22 -10.13 15.67
N LEU A 441 -3.53 -11.31 16.22
CA LEU A 441 -2.64 -12.05 17.13
C LEU A 441 -1.29 -12.41 16.47
N LYS A 442 -1.31 -12.88 15.21
CA LYS A 442 -0.08 -13.17 14.46
C LYS A 442 0.79 -11.92 14.26
N LEU A 443 0.18 -10.77 14.06
CA LEU A 443 0.89 -9.51 13.92
C LEU A 443 1.47 -9.03 15.26
N GLU A 444 0.70 -9.15 16.34
CA GLU A 444 1.15 -8.82 17.70
C GLU A 444 2.36 -9.68 18.10
N THR A 445 2.26 -11.00 17.96
CA THR A 445 3.36 -11.93 18.27
C THR A 445 4.61 -11.64 17.42
N LYS A 446 4.46 -11.27 16.14
CA LYS A 446 5.57 -10.82 15.30
C LYS A 446 6.25 -9.56 15.86
N TRP A 447 5.52 -8.58 16.37
CA TRP A 447 6.14 -7.37 16.94
C TRP A 447 6.71 -7.61 18.33
N GLN A 448 6.06 -8.43 19.17
CA GLN A 448 6.60 -8.85 20.46
C GLN A 448 7.96 -9.54 20.29
N THR A 449 8.08 -10.46 19.33
CA THR A 449 9.37 -11.11 19.03
C THR A 449 10.43 -10.11 18.55
N GLN A 450 10.07 -9.11 17.73
CA GLN A 450 10.98 -8.04 17.33
C GLN A 450 11.44 -7.18 18.51
N ILE A 451 10.54 -6.84 19.43
CA ILE A 451 10.88 -6.09 20.66
C ILE A 451 11.89 -6.88 21.48
N VAL A 452 11.64 -8.18 21.72
CA VAL A 452 12.56 -9.04 22.47
C VAL A 452 13.93 -9.14 21.78
N LEU A 453 13.96 -9.25 20.44
CA LEU A 453 15.22 -9.25 19.69
C LEU A 453 15.99 -7.93 19.86
N LYS A 454 15.30 -6.79 19.80
CA LYS A 454 15.90 -5.47 19.99
C LYS A 454 16.39 -5.25 21.42
N GLN A 455 15.62 -5.66 22.42
CA GLN A 455 16.06 -5.64 23.82
C GLN A 455 17.31 -6.48 24.03
N ARG A 456 17.37 -7.69 23.44
CA ARG A 456 18.58 -8.53 23.48
C ARG A 456 19.78 -7.85 22.82
N GLN A 457 19.59 -7.16 21.69
CA GLN A 457 20.65 -6.39 21.02
C GLN A 457 21.17 -5.28 21.94
N ILE A 458 20.28 -4.50 22.54
CA ILE A 458 20.64 -3.42 23.47
C ILE A 458 21.41 -3.99 24.67
N SER A 459 20.92 -5.05 25.31
CA SER A 459 21.62 -5.66 26.45
C SER A 459 22.98 -6.26 26.07
N GLN A 460 23.15 -6.77 24.84
CA GLN A 460 24.45 -7.24 24.35
C GLN A 460 25.41 -6.06 24.10
N GLU A 461 24.93 -4.95 23.55
CA GLU A 461 25.72 -3.74 23.38
C GLU A 461 26.13 -3.12 24.72
N GLU A 462 25.22 -3.08 25.70
CA GLU A 462 25.52 -2.64 27.06
C GLU A 462 26.57 -3.52 27.73
N LYS A 463 26.45 -4.86 27.61
CA LYS A 463 27.48 -5.79 28.11
C LYS A 463 28.84 -5.56 27.43
N LYS A 464 28.86 -5.36 26.11
CA LYS A 464 30.10 -5.04 25.38
C LYS A 464 30.72 -3.72 25.86
N LYS A 465 29.91 -2.67 26.06
CA LYS A 465 30.36 -1.39 26.61
C LYS A 465 30.93 -1.54 28.01
N LEU A 466 30.27 -2.30 28.90
CA LEU A 466 30.74 -2.62 30.24
C LEU A 466 32.08 -3.36 30.22
N THR A 467 32.21 -4.42 29.41
CA THR A 467 33.48 -5.16 29.28
C THR A 467 34.61 -4.31 28.71
N ALA A 468 34.33 -3.41 27.77
CA ALA A 468 35.32 -2.48 27.24
C ALA A 468 35.77 -1.46 28.32
N LEU A 469 34.84 -0.97 29.14
CA LEU A 469 35.12 -0.10 30.28
C LEU A 469 35.98 -0.80 31.35
N GLU A 470 35.70 -2.07 31.65
CA GLU A 470 36.52 -2.89 32.55
C GLU A 470 37.91 -3.15 31.99
N GLN A 471 38.04 -3.44 30.69
CA GLN A 471 39.34 -3.61 30.04
C GLN A 471 40.17 -2.31 30.04
N LEU A 472 39.52 -1.14 29.86
CA LEU A 472 40.17 0.16 29.98
C LEU A 472 40.66 0.41 31.41
N LYS A 473 39.81 0.18 32.43
CA LYS A 473 40.21 0.28 33.84
C LYS A 473 41.38 -0.65 34.19
N ASN A 474 41.36 -1.88 33.69
CA ASN A 474 42.43 -2.85 33.91
C ASN A 474 43.73 -2.43 33.21
N LYS A 475 43.67 -1.87 31.99
CA LYS A 475 44.84 -1.30 31.31
C LYS A 475 45.42 -0.11 32.09
N GLU A 476 44.58 0.81 32.55
CA GLU A 476 45.02 1.95 33.36
C GLU A 476 45.68 1.50 34.68
N GLN A 477 45.12 0.49 35.36
CA GLN A 477 45.74 -0.10 36.55
C GLN A 477 47.10 -0.74 36.24
N LEU A 478 47.21 -1.46 35.12
CA LEU A 478 48.45 -2.11 34.70
C LEU A 478 49.52 -1.09 34.29
N GLU A 479 49.14 0.04 33.69
CA GLU A 479 50.05 1.16 33.42
C GLU A 479 50.52 1.85 34.71
N LYS A 480 49.63 2.07 35.68
CA LYS A 480 50.01 2.59 37.01
C LYS A 480 50.98 1.63 37.71
N GLN A 481 50.74 0.32 37.65
CA GLN A 481 51.66 -0.69 38.19
C GLN A 481 53.02 -0.66 37.48
N LYS A 482 53.04 -0.60 36.14
CA LYS A 482 54.30 -0.46 35.36
C LYS A 482 55.07 0.80 35.70
N GLN A 483 54.38 1.93 35.89
CA GLN A 483 55.03 3.18 36.32
C GLN A 483 55.61 3.06 37.73
N ASN A 484 54.91 2.39 38.65
CA ASN A 484 55.41 2.15 40.00
C ASN A 484 56.63 1.22 39.99
N ILE A 485 56.61 0.14 39.20
CA ILE A 485 57.76 -0.76 39.03
C ILE A 485 58.95 0.00 38.44
N LYS A 486 58.76 0.83 37.41
CA LYS A 486 59.84 1.68 36.86
C LYS A 486 60.44 2.63 37.89
N LYS A 487 59.60 3.26 38.73
CA LYS A 487 60.07 4.12 39.83
C LYS A 487 60.88 3.33 40.86
N GLN A 488 60.45 2.11 41.20
CA GLN A 488 61.16 1.21 42.10
C GLN A 488 62.50 0.77 41.50
N ASP A 489 62.55 0.40 40.23
CA ASP A 489 63.78 0.02 39.51
C ASP A 489 64.78 1.18 39.44
N GLU A 490 64.32 2.41 39.19
CA GLU A 490 65.18 3.60 39.21
C GLU A 490 65.74 3.87 40.60
N GLN A 491 64.93 3.73 41.65
CA GLN A 491 65.40 3.84 43.03
C GLN A 491 66.43 2.75 43.35
N LEU A 492 66.19 1.51 42.94
CA LEU A 492 67.11 0.39 43.15
C LEU A 492 68.43 0.62 42.41
N LYS A 493 68.40 1.13 41.16
CA LYS A 493 69.60 1.51 40.40
C LYS A 493 70.38 2.65 41.07
N LYS A 494 69.69 3.67 41.60
CA LYS A 494 70.35 4.75 42.37
C LYS A 494 71.00 4.21 43.64
N GLN A 495 70.33 3.31 44.36
CA GLN A 495 70.90 2.64 45.55
C GLN A 495 72.12 1.77 45.18
N LEU A 496 72.05 1.01 44.10
CA LEU A 496 73.18 0.21 43.59
C LEU A 496 74.36 1.08 43.15
N ALA A 497 74.10 2.22 42.49
CA ALA A 497 75.13 3.18 42.11
C ALA A 497 75.78 3.83 43.34
N ALA A 498 74.99 4.22 44.34
CA ALA A 498 75.49 4.74 45.62
C ALA A 498 76.32 3.69 46.39
N ALA A 499 75.88 2.43 46.41
CA ALA A 499 76.62 1.33 47.00
C ALA A 499 77.95 1.08 46.28
N LYS A 500 77.95 1.08 44.93
CA LYS A 500 79.17 0.98 44.12
C LYS A 500 80.13 2.15 44.35
N ALA A 501 79.62 3.38 44.48
CA ALA A 501 80.42 4.56 44.78
C ALA A 501 81.07 4.46 46.17
N LYS A 502 80.29 4.11 47.20
CA LYS A 502 80.80 3.85 48.56
C LYS A 502 81.86 2.74 48.54
N HIS A 503 81.63 1.65 47.80
CA HIS A 503 82.58 0.55 47.68
C HIS A 503 83.87 0.95 46.95
N LYS A 504 83.79 1.86 45.97
CA LYS A 504 84.96 2.42 45.26
C LYS A 504 85.77 3.35 46.17
N GLU A 505 85.10 4.14 47.02
CA GLU A 505 85.77 4.98 48.03
C GLU A 505 86.45 4.15 49.12
N THR A 506 85.81 3.08 49.62
CA THR A 506 86.45 2.17 50.59
C THR A 506 87.66 1.47 49.96
N LEU A 507 87.57 1.03 48.70
CA LEU A 507 88.71 0.48 47.95
C LEU A 507 89.86 1.49 47.79
N LYS A 508 89.57 2.76 47.53
CA LYS A 508 90.60 3.83 47.49
C LYS A 508 91.26 4.03 48.86
N LYS A 509 90.48 4.14 49.93
CA LYS A 509 90.99 4.28 51.31
C LYS A 509 91.84 3.08 51.72
N ILE A 510 91.47 1.85 51.32
CA ILE A 510 92.28 0.65 51.55
C ILE A 510 93.59 0.71 50.77
N LYS A 511 93.57 1.10 49.49
CA LYS A 511 94.79 1.25 48.67
C LYS A 511 95.75 2.30 49.23
N GLU A 512 95.24 3.44 49.70
CA GLU A 512 96.05 4.49 50.33
C GLU A 512 96.69 4.04 51.64
N LYS A 513 95.90 3.42 52.54
CA LYS A 513 96.44 2.81 53.78
C LYS A 513 97.51 1.76 53.50
N HIS A 514 97.34 0.96 52.44
CA HIS A 514 98.34 -0.04 52.05
C HIS A 514 99.63 0.61 51.54
N LYS A 515 99.52 1.71 50.77
CA LYS A 515 100.67 2.47 50.23
C LYS A 515 101.46 3.17 51.35
N GLU A 516 100.78 3.70 52.36
CA GLU A 516 101.43 4.28 53.55
C GLU A 516 102.14 3.24 54.42
N LYS A 517 101.52 2.06 54.66
CA LYS A 517 102.17 0.96 55.38
C LYS A 517 103.45 0.51 54.68
N LEU A 518 103.44 0.44 53.35
CA LEU A 518 104.60 0.05 52.54
C LEU A 518 105.75 1.08 52.61
N LYS A 519 105.44 2.38 52.66
CA LYS A 519 106.44 3.44 52.89
C LYS A 519 107.06 3.36 54.28
N LYS A 520 106.26 3.14 55.32
CA LYS A 520 106.76 2.99 56.71
C LYS A 520 107.63 1.74 56.90
N GLN A 521 107.32 0.62 56.22
CA GLN A 521 108.17 -0.57 56.23
C GLN A 521 109.52 -0.34 55.54
N LYS A 522 109.54 0.34 54.39
CA LYS A 522 110.80 0.66 53.68
C LYS A 522 111.72 1.56 54.50
N GLN A 523 111.20 2.56 55.21
CA GLN A 523 112.01 3.42 56.09
C GLN A 523 112.61 2.65 57.28
N ARG A 524 111.85 1.74 57.90
CA ARG A 524 112.34 0.91 59.02
C ARG A 524 113.45 -0.07 58.60
N ALA A 525 113.42 -0.56 57.36
CA ALA A 525 114.46 -1.46 56.84
C ALA A 525 115.81 -0.76 56.63
N ILE A 526 115.81 0.50 56.17
CA ILE A 526 117.03 1.30 55.95
C ILE A 526 117.72 1.62 57.29
N ILE A 527 116.96 1.93 58.33
CA ILE A 527 117.52 2.24 59.67
C ILE A 527 118.21 1.00 60.27
N LYS A 528 117.57 -0.18 60.19
CA LYS A 528 118.16 -1.44 60.69
C LYS A 528 119.46 -1.84 59.97
N GLN A 529 119.59 -1.53 58.67
CA GLN A 529 120.82 -1.80 57.93
C GLN A 529 122.01 -0.91 58.35
N LYS A 530 121.75 0.34 58.77
CA LYS A 530 122.81 1.24 59.27
C LYS A 530 123.35 0.78 60.64
N GLU A 531 122.47 0.42 61.56
CA GLU A 531 122.85 -0.08 62.90
C GLU A 531 123.67 -1.38 62.84
N HIS A 532 123.40 -2.25 61.87
CA HIS A 532 124.13 -3.52 61.72
C HIS A 532 125.57 -3.32 61.21
N LYS A 533 125.81 -2.30 60.38
CA LYS A 533 127.17 -1.96 59.87
C LYS A 533 128.06 -1.38 60.97
N GLU A 534 127.53 -0.53 61.86
CA GLU A 534 128.31 0.04 62.96
C GLU A 534 128.73 -1.02 64.00
N LYS A 535 127.85 -1.97 64.33
CA LYS A 535 128.18 -3.06 65.27
C LYS A 535 129.27 -4.01 64.76
N GLN A 536 129.40 -4.19 63.44
CA GLN A 536 130.47 -5.02 62.85
C GLN A 536 131.84 -4.33 62.90
N ALA A 537 131.91 -3.00 62.72
CA ALA A 537 133.16 -2.25 62.80
C ALA A 537 133.78 -2.28 64.22
N LEU A 538 132.94 -2.27 65.27
CA LEU A 538 133.41 -2.31 66.66
C LEU A 538 133.99 -3.68 67.06
N LYS A 539 133.47 -4.78 66.49
CA LYS A 539 133.98 -6.15 66.75
C LYS A 539 135.38 -6.37 66.14
N LEU A 540 135.68 -5.79 64.98
CA LEU A 540 136.97 -5.95 64.29
C LEU A 540 138.14 -5.23 64.98
N LYS A 541 137.86 -4.16 65.75
CA LYS A 541 138.90 -3.47 66.54
C LYS A 541 139.33 -4.28 67.77
N LYS A 542 138.39 -4.95 68.44
CA LYS A 542 138.67 -5.76 69.64
C LYS A 542 139.49 -7.03 69.33
N THR A 543 139.33 -7.63 68.15
CA THR A 543 140.07 -8.83 67.75
C THR A 543 141.54 -8.56 67.39
N LYS A 544 141.88 -7.35 66.92
CA LYS A 544 143.28 -6.99 66.61
C LYS A 544 144.14 -6.72 67.85
N GLN A 545 143.54 -6.28 68.98
CA GLN A 545 144.26 -6.08 70.23
C GLN A 545 144.59 -7.42 70.93
N ALA A 546 143.67 -8.40 70.86
CA ALA A 546 143.87 -9.73 71.44
C ALA A 546 144.95 -10.59 70.73
N TYR A 547 145.32 -10.28 69.48
CA TYR A 547 146.38 -10.99 68.77
C TYR A 547 147.79 -10.51 69.19
N LYS A 548 147.97 -9.23 69.53
CA LYS A 548 149.25 -8.69 69.99
C LYS A 548 149.67 -9.18 71.38
N GLU A 549 148.71 -9.49 72.25
CA GLU A 549 148.97 -10.04 73.60
C GLU A 549 149.30 -11.55 73.60
N LYS A 550 149.04 -12.26 72.48
CA LYS A 550 149.39 -13.68 72.34
C LYS A 550 150.79 -13.90 71.73
N GLU A 551 151.33 -12.94 70.98
CA GLU A 551 152.70 -13.02 70.45
C GLU A 551 153.78 -12.75 71.49
N THR A 552 153.50 -11.95 72.53
CA THR A 552 154.47 -11.69 73.61
C THR A 552 154.62 -12.86 74.57
N LYS A 553 153.56 -13.66 74.78
CA LYS A 553 153.59 -14.85 75.65
C LYS A 553 154.29 -16.07 75.02
N LEU A 554 154.46 -16.11 73.70
CA LEU A 554 155.13 -17.21 72.98
C LEU A 554 156.67 -17.05 72.92
N LYS A 555 157.22 -15.91 73.34
CA LYS A 555 158.67 -15.69 73.41
C LYS A 555 159.29 -16.06 74.77
N ASP A 556 158.47 -16.12 75.83
CA ASP A 556 158.96 -16.42 77.19
C ASP A 556 159.01 -17.93 77.51
N GLU A 557 158.40 -18.80 76.69
CA GLU A 557 158.40 -20.27 76.89
C GLU A 557 159.52 -21.02 76.13
N LEU A 558 160.35 -20.31 75.36
CA LEU A 558 161.42 -20.91 74.52
C LEU A 558 162.81 -20.92 75.16
N ASN A 559 162.95 -20.46 76.41
CA ASN A 559 164.24 -20.32 77.09
C ASN A 559 164.56 -21.38 78.17
N ASP A 560 163.72 -22.39 78.38
CA ASP A 560 163.99 -23.46 79.36
C ASP A 560 163.64 -24.84 78.79
N LYS A 561 164.47 -25.31 77.85
CA LYS A 561 164.81 -26.74 77.60
C LYS A 561 165.65 -26.85 76.34
N ASN A 562 166.96 -26.77 76.48
CA ASN A 562 167.81 -27.89 76.11
C ASN A 562 169.25 -27.57 76.45
N ASN A 563 169.67 -28.20 77.55
CA ASN A 563 170.98 -28.82 77.64
C ASN A 563 172.09 -27.74 77.86
N ARG A 564 173.16 -28.01 78.58
CA ARG A 564 174.14 -29.01 78.17
C ARG A 564 174.46 -28.95 76.68
#